data_AF-W4VH20-F1
#
_entry.id   AF-W4VH20-F1
#
_cell.length_a   1.000
_cell.length_b   1.000
_cell.length_c   1.000
_cell.angle_alpha   90.00
_cell.angle_beta   90.00
_cell.angle_gamma   90.00
#
_symmetry.space_group_name_H-M   'P 1'
#
loop_
_entity.id
_entity.type
_entity.pdbx_description
1 polymer ?
#
loop_
_entity_poly.entity_id
_entity_poly.type
_entity_poly.pdbx_seq_one_letter_code
_entity_poly.pdbx_strand_id
1 'polypeptide(L)'
;MQAGTTGAEAVEKILGKNHEYISKYDSNTLALMSLQSGDVDAVVTDNVVADEYVANNPEANVEMITDPETFESEFYGIMFPKGSEVKADIDAALQTVIENGTYTEIYQEWFGAEPDLEALTQ
;
A
#
# COMPACT_ATOMS: atom_id res chain seq x y z
N MET A 1 11.10 -2.72 6.30
CA MET A 1 10.25 -2.48 5.11
C MET A 1 10.56 -3.52 4.03
N GLN A 2 9.60 -3.82 3.15
CA GLN A 2 9.87 -4.67 1.98
C GLN A 2 10.79 -3.97 0.98
N ALA A 3 11.78 -4.67 0.44
CA ALA A 3 12.68 -4.11 -0.57
C ALA A 3 11.96 -3.88 -1.91
N GLY A 4 12.28 -2.77 -2.58
CA GLY A 4 11.79 -2.48 -3.93
C GLY A 4 10.35 -1.96 -4.00
N THR A 5 9.79 -1.50 -2.88
CA THR A 5 8.48 -0.82 -2.83
C THR A 5 8.65 0.70 -2.80
N THR A 6 7.58 1.42 -3.12
CA THR A 6 7.49 2.88 -2.97
C THR A 6 7.74 3.33 -1.53
N GLY A 7 7.20 2.61 -0.54
CA GLY A 7 7.49 2.84 0.87
C GLY A 7 8.99 2.73 1.20
N ALA A 8 9.71 1.79 0.58
CA ALA A 8 11.16 1.72 0.74
C ALA A 8 11.89 2.90 0.11
N GLU A 9 11.48 3.32 -1.09
CA GLU A 9 12.03 4.50 -1.74
C GLU A 9 11.78 5.78 -0.94
N ALA A 10 10.59 5.93 -0.34
CA ALA A 10 10.24 7.07 0.49
C ALA A 10 11.17 7.19 1.71
N VAL A 11 11.39 6.09 2.44
CA VAL A 11 12.30 6.09 3.61
C VAL A 11 13.75 6.34 3.18
N GLU A 12 14.19 5.78 2.06
CA GLU A 12 15.53 6.05 1.53
C GLU A 12 15.74 7.49 1.08
N LYS A 13 14.70 8.18 0.59
CA LYS A 13 14.78 9.62 0.29
C LYS A 13 14.97 10.45 1.56
N ILE A 14 14.38 10.03 2.68
CA ILE A 14 14.44 10.75 3.96
C ILE A 14 15.77 10.50 4.68
N LEU A 15 16.16 9.23 4.85
CA LEU A 15 17.32 8.85 5.66
C LEU A 15 18.60 8.66 4.83
N GLY A 16 18.47 8.56 3.51
CA GLY A 16 19.56 8.21 2.61
C GLY A 16 19.57 6.72 2.25
N LYS A 17 20.02 6.42 1.02
CA LYS A 17 20.11 5.05 0.52
C LYS A 17 21.05 4.20 1.37
N ASN A 18 20.63 3.00 1.73
CA ASN A 18 21.38 2.05 2.57
C ASN A 18 21.83 2.63 3.92
N HIS A 19 21.05 3.56 4.51
CA HIS A 19 21.30 4.06 5.85
C HIS A 19 21.33 2.90 6.86
N GLU A 20 22.20 2.95 7.88
CA GLU A 20 22.43 1.84 8.81
C GLU A 20 21.18 1.45 9.63
N TYR A 21 20.23 2.36 9.77
CA TYR A 21 18.94 2.14 10.43
C TYR A 21 17.83 1.65 9.48
N ILE A 22 18.14 1.36 8.21
CA ILE A 22 17.18 0.79 7.27
C ILE A 22 17.40 -0.72 7.16
N SER A 23 16.46 -1.48 7.70
CA SER A 23 16.35 -2.93 7.49
C SER A 23 15.37 -3.24 6.36
N LYS A 24 15.87 -3.90 5.31
CA LYS A 24 15.11 -4.34 4.15
C LYS A 24 14.84 -5.84 4.20
N TYR A 25 13.62 -6.23 3.91
CA TYR A 25 13.16 -7.62 3.91
C TYR A 25 12.57 -7.99 2.55
N ASP A 26 12.52 -9.28 2.24
CA ASP A 26 11.96 -9.77 0.97
C ASP A 26 10.43 -9.66 0.91
N SER A 27 9.75 -9.56 2.06
CA SER A 27 8.29 -9.43 2.15
C SER A 27 7.83 -8.60 3.34
N ASN A 28 6.62 -8.06 3.27
CA ASN A 28 5.96 -7.40 4.39
C ASN A 28 5.75 -8.35 5.59
N THR A 29 5.47 -9.63 5.34
CA THR A 29 5.36 -10.64 6.41
C THR A 29 6.64 -10.72 7.24
N LEU A 30 7.81 -10.79 6.60
CA LEU A 30 9.08 -10.85 7.31
C LEU A 30 9.35 -9.54 8.08
N ALA A 31 9.06 -8.38 7.47
CA ALA A 31 9.22 -7.09 8.13
C ALA A 31 8.33 -6.98 9.39
N LEU A 32 7.07 -7.40 9.31
CA LEU A 32 6.11 -7.37 10.42
C LEU A 32 6.47 -8.39 11.52
N MET A 33 7.00 -9.56 11.17
CA MET A 33 7.55 -10.51 12.15
C MET A 33 8.73 -9.90 12.92
N SER A 34 9.64 -9.21 12.24
CA SER A 34 10.74 -8.51 12.90
C SER A 34 10.26 -7.42 13.86
N LEU A 35 9.19 -6.69 13.50
CA LEU A 35 8.53 -5.74 14.40
C LEU A 35 7.99 -6.43 15.65
N GLN A 36 7.26 -7.54 15.49
CA GLN A 36 6.73 -8.31 16.63
C GLN A 36 7.83 -8.83 17.56
N SER A 37 8.97 -9.25 17.00
CA SER A 37 10.10 -9.74 17.79
C SER A 37 10.91 -8.63 18.48
N GLY A 38 10.68 -7.36 18.13
CA GLY A 38 11.45 -6.23 18.62
C GLY A 38 12.81 -6.03 17.94
N ASP A 39 13.04 -6.68 16.79
CA ASP A 39 14.27 -6.51 15.99
C ASP A 39 14.31 -5.16 15.27
N VAL A 40 13.12 -4.55 15.05
CA VAL A 40 12.97 -3.21 14.49
C VAL A 40 11.92 -2.44 15.28
N ASP A 41 12.11 -1.12 15.40
CA ASP A 41 11.18 -0.24 16.13
C ASP A 41 9.92 0.11 15.32
N ALA A 42 10.02 0.08 13.98
CA ALA A 42 8.93 0.45 13.08
C ALA A 42 9.02 -0.27 11.73
N VAL A 43 7.88 -0.42 11.06
CA VAL A 43 7.76 -0.89 9.68
C VAL A 43 7.00 0.15 8.87
N VAL A 44 7.58 0.58 7.76
CA VAL A 44 6.90 1.37 6.73
C VAL A 44 6.40 0.41 5.65
N THR A 45 5.09 0.43 5.41
CA THR A 45 4.35 -0.38 4.43
C THR A 45 3.08 0.37 4.01
N ASP A 46 2.42 -0.09 2.97
CA ASP A 46 1.15 0.48 2.48
C ASP A 46 0.09 0.52 3.59
N ASN A 47 -0.73 1.57 3.61
CA ASN A 47 -1.77 1.82 4.61
C ASN A 47 -2.73 0.63 4.79
N VAL A 48 -3.25 0.08 3.70
CA VAL A 48 -4.18 -1.06 3.73
C VAL A 48 -3.54 -2.30 4.38
N VAL A 49 -2.25 -2.54 4.12
CA VAL A 49 -1.52 -3.67 4.72
C VAL A 49 -1.35 -3.47 6.22
N ALA A 50 -1.03 -2.25 6.64
CA ALA A 50 -0.90 -1.92 8.06
C ALA A 50 -2.25 -2.02 8.79
N ASP A 51 -3.32 -1.47 8.22
CA ASP A 51 -4.68 -1.53 8.76
C ASP A 51 -5.16 -2.98 8.91
N GLU A 52 -5.03 -3.80 7.87
CA GLU A 52 -5.43 -5.21 7.91
C GLU A 52 -4.64 -6.00 8.96
N TYR A 53 -3.34 -5.72 9.07
CA TYR A 53 -2.49 -6.37 10.06
C TYR A 53 -2.90 -6.02 11.50
N VAL A 54 -3.13 -4.73 11.80
CA VAL A 54 -3.59 -4.28 13.12
C VAL A 54 -4.97 -4.88 13.45
N ALA A 55 -5.90 -4.87 12.50
CA ALA A 55 -7.24 -5.42 12.68
C ALA A 55 -7.23 -6.94 12.98
N ASN A 56 -6.35 -7.69 12.31
CA ASN A 56 -6.26 -9.15 12.47
C ASN A 56 -5.35 -9.61 13.62
N ASN A 57 -4.54 -8.72 14.21
CA ASN A 57 -3.59 -9.07 15.27
C ASN A 57 -3.74 -8.14 16.51
N PRO A 58 -4.92 -8.11 17.17
CA PRO A 58 -5.16 -7.19 18.30
C PRO A 58 -4.22 -7.40 19.50
N GLU A 59 -3.67 -8.61 19.65
CA GLU A 59 -2.73 -8.96 20.72
C GLU A 59 -1.28 -8.57 20.40
N ALA A 60 -0.97 -8.14 19.17
CA ALA A 60 0.38 -7.77 18.78
C ALA A 60 0.83 -6.42 19.37
N ASN A 61 -0.08 -5.65 20.00
CA ASN A 61 0.20 -4.35 20.61
C ASN A 61 0.99 -3.40 19.68
N VAL A 62 0.59 -3.39 18.40
CA VAL A 62 1.09 -2.48 17.37
C VAL A 62 -0.01 -1.50 17.00
N GLU A 63 0.37 -0.29 16.61
CA GLU A 63 -0.53 0.72 16.07
C GLU A 63 -0.03 1.22 14.71
N MET A 64 -0.97 1.61 13.85
CA MET A 64 -0.64 2.30 12.61
C MET A 64 -0.53 3.79 12.87
N ILE A 65 0.51 4.41 12.31
CA ILE A 65 0.73 5.86 12.33
C ILE A 65 0.72 6.36 10.89
N THR A 66 0.00 7.46 10.63
CA THR A 66 -0.01 8.15 9.34
C THR A 66 0.76 9.46 9.41
N ASP A 67 1.50 9.78 8.35
CA ASP A 67 2.23 11.03 8.19
C ASP A 67 2.09 11.56 6.75
N PRO A 68 0.96 12.25 6.45
CA PRO A 68 0.68 12.74 5.10
C PRO A 68 1.53 13.95 4.68
N GLU A 69 2.28 14.56 5.61
CA GLU A 69 3.22 15.65 5.27
C GLU A 69 4.52 15.09 4.68
N THR A 70 4.91 13.90 5.11
CA THR A 70 6.14 13.22 4.68
C THR A 70 5.90 12.22 3.55
N PHE A 71 4.78 11.50 3.56
CA PHE A 71 4.46 10.47 2.57
C PHE A 71 3.40 10.95 1.58
N GLU A 72 3.76 10.95 0.29
CA GLU A 72 2.86 11.35 -0.80
C GLU A 72 1.75 10.33 -1.02
N SER A 73 0.62 10.77 -1.57
CA SER A 73 -0.44 9.86 -2.01
C SER A 73 0.04 8.96 -3.14
N GLU A 74 -0.27 7.67 -3.04
CA GLU A 74 0.08 6.66 -4.04
C GLU A 74 -1.16 6.10 -4.71
N PHE A 75 -1.08 5.89 -6.02
CA PHE A 75 -2.16 5.28 -6.82
C PHE A 75 -1.71 3.94 -7.37
N TYR A 76 -2.48 2.89 -7.08
CA TYR A 76 -2.27 1.59 -7.69
C TYR A 76 -2.78 1.58 -9.14
N GLY A 77 -2.04 0.86 -9.99
CA GLY A 77 -2.36 0.75 -11.41
C GLY A 77 -2.13 -0.66 -11.94
N ILE A 78 -2.91 -1.03 -12.95
CA ILE A 78 -2.71 -2.27 -13.71
C ILE A 78 -1.57 -2.03 -14.71
N MET A 79 -0.46 -2.73 -14.54
CA MET A 79 0.73 -2.56 -15.38
C MET A 79 0.71 -3.46 -16.61
N PHE A 80 1.17 -2.91 -17.74
CA PHE A 80 1.32 -3.61 -19.01
C PHE A 80 2.72 -3.38 -19.61
N PRO A 81 3.19 -4.26 -20.51
CA PRO A 81 4.35 -3.97 -21.33
C PRO A 81 4.19 -2.65 -22.09
N LYS A 82 5.29 -1.92 -22.27
CA LYS A 82 5.27 -0.66 -23.04
C LYS A 82 4.76 -0.91 -24.46
N GLY A 83 3.75 -0.15 -24.88
CA GLY A 83 3.12 -0.30 -26.19
C GLY A 83 2.04 -1.39 -26.26
N SER A 84 1.59 -1.93 -25.13
CA SER A 84 0.49 -2.89 -25.08
C SER A 84 -0.80 -2.32 -25.68
N GLU A 85 -1.37 -3.05 -26.64
CA GLU A 85 -2.62 -2.67 -27.31
C GLU A 85 -3.85 -2.81 -26.39
N VAL A 86 -3.77 -3.66 -25.36
CA VAL A 86 -4.92 -3.93 -24.46
C VAL A 86 -5.18 -2.83 -23.44
N LYS A 87 -4.29 -1.83 -23.31
CA LYS A 87 -4.45 -0.77 -22.31
C LYS A 87 -5.80 -0.05 -22.47
N ALA A 88 -6.16 0.32 -23.69
CA ALA A 88 -7.39 1.07 -23.95
C ALA A 88 -8.64 0.27 -23.56
N ASP A 89 -8.66 -1.03 -23.84
CA ASP A 89 -9.77 -1.92 -23.51
C ASP A 89 -9.90 -2.11 -21.99
N ILE A 90 -8.78 -2.25 -21.28
CA ILE A 90 -8.80 -2.39 -19.82
C ILE A 90 -9.19 -1.08 -19.13
N ASP A 91 -8.71 0.06 -19.60
CA ASP A 91 -9.12 1.37 -19.06
C ASP A 91 -10.65 1.56 -19.22
N ALA A 92 -11.22 1.21 -20.38
CA ALA A 92 -12.66 1.28 -20.63
C ALA A 92 -13.47 0.30 -19.76
N ALA A 93 -12.96 -0.92 -19.57
CA ALA A 93 -13.58 -1.90 -18.70
C ALA A 93 -13.56 -1.45 -17.22
N LEU A 94 -12.44 -0.90 -16.74
CA LEU A 94 -12.32 -0.36 -15.39
C LEU A 94 -13.29 0.81 -15.18
N GLN A 95 -13.40 1.71 -16.16
CA GLN A 95 -14.39 2.79 -16.11
C GLN A 95 -15.82 2.25 -15.99
N THR A 96 -16.17 1.22 -16.78
CA THR A 96 -17.49 0.58 -16.70
C THR A 96 -17.76 -0.01 -15.30
N VAL A 97 -16.76 -0.66 -14.70
CA VAL A 97 -16.85 -1.27 -13.35
C VAL A 97 -16.98 -0.21 -12.24
N ILE A 98 -16.42 0.98 -12.44
CA ILE A 98 -16.60 2.12 -11.53
C ILE A 98 -18.00 2.72 -11.70
N GLU A 99 -18.41 3.02 -12.94
CA GLU A 99 -19.68 3.70 -13.24
C GLU A 99 -20.91 2.87 -12.89
N ASN A 100 -20.82 1.54 -13.00
CA ASN A 100 -21.94 0.65 -12.69
C ASN A 100 -22.03 0.24 -11.21
N GLY A 101 -21.13 0.73 -10.35
CA GLY A 101 -21.11 0.47 -8.91
C GLY A 101 -20.43 -0.84 -8.48
N THR A 102 -20.01 -1.69 -9.41
CA THR A 102 -19.33 -2.96 -9.06
C THR A 102 -18.00 -2.71 -8.32
N TYR A 103 -17.26 -1.65 -8.64
CA TYR A 103 -16.07 -1.26 -7.89
C TYR A 103 -16.40 -1.00 -6.41
N THR A 104 -17.48 -0.25 -6.15
CA THR A 104 -17.93 0.07 -4.78
C THR A 104 -18.33 -1.18 -4.02
N GLU A 105 -19.06 -2.11 -4.64
CA GLU A 105 -19.43 -3.38 -4.02
C GLU A 105 -18.19 -4.19 -3.60
N ILE A 106 -17.21 -4.31 -4.50
CA ILE A 106 -15.94 -5.00 -4.21
C ILE A 106 -15.19 -4.27 -3.09
N TYR A 107 -15.07 -2.94 -3.16
CA TYR A 107 -14.35 -2.16 -2.16
C TYR A 107 -14.96 -2.33 -0.75
N GLN A 108 -16.29 -2.31 -0.65
CA GLN A 108 -16.99 -2.53 0.62
C GLN A 108 -16.82 -3.95 1.16
N GLU A 109 -16.79 -4.97 0.28
CA GLU A 109 -16.55 -6.36 0.69
C GLU A 109 -15.19 -6.52 1.38
N TRP A 110 -14.15 -5.88 0.84
CA TRP A 110 -12.79 -6.02 1.37
C TRP A 110 -12.45 -5.05 2.51
N PHE A 111 -13.00 -3.84 2.50
CA PHE A 111 -12.59 -2.77 3.42
C PHE A 111 -13.70 -2.27 4.36
N GLY A 112 -14.96 -2.68 4.14
CA GLY A 112 -16.08 -2.29 5.00
C GLY A 112 -16.40 -0.79 5.00
N ALA A 113 -15.92 -0.04 4.00
CA ALA A 113 -16.07 1.41 3.88
C ALA A 113 -16.46 1.82 2.45
N GLU A 114 -16.98 3.03 2.30
CA GLU A 114 -17.22 3.62 0.97
C GLU A 114 -15.89 4.09 0.34
N PRO A 115 -15.64 3.82 -0.95
CA PRO A 115 -14.46 4.36 -1.63
C PRO A 115 -14.61 5.86 -1.93
N ASP A 116 -13.48 6.57 -1.96
CA ASP A 116 -13.38 7.89 -2.55
C ASP A 116 -13.19 7.76 -4.07
N LEU A 117 -14.30 7.84 -4.82
CA LEU A 117 -14.26 7.75 -6.28
C LEU A 117 -13.70 9.01 -6.95
N GLU A 118 -13.75 10.17 -6.28
CA GLU A 118 -13.19 11.42 -6.84
C GLU A 118 -11.66 11.33 -6.92
N ALA A 119 -11.04 10.70 -5.91
CA ALA A 119 -9.61 10.42 -5.92
C ALA A 119 -9.15 9.62 -7.15
N LEU A 120 -9.99 8.75 -7.72
CA LEU A 120 -9.65 7.94 -8.90
C LEU A 120 -9.64 8.71 -10.22
N THR A 121 -10.04 9.99 -10.20
CA THR A 121 -10.14 10.84 -11.40
C THR A 121 -9.07 11.93 -11.49
N GLN A 122 -8.12 11.96 -10.55
CA GLN A 122 -6.96 12.87 -10.53
C GLN A 122 -5.87 12.45 -11.52
#